data_AF-A0AAW1HWP9-F1
#
_entry.id   AF-A0AAW1HWP9-F1
#
_cell.length_a   1.000
_cell.length_b   1.000
_cell.length_c   1.000
_cell.angle_alpha   90.00
_cell.angle_beta   90.00
_cell.angle_gamma   90.00
#
_symmetry.space_group_name_H-M   'P 1'
#
loop_
_entity.id
_entity.type
_entity.pdbx_description
1 polymer ?
#
loop_
_entity_poly.entity_id
_entity_poly.type
_entity_poly.pdbx_seq_one_letter_code
_entity_poly.pdbx_strand_id
1 'polypeptide(L)'
;MRTLFVVATEHASKIGLSLLKKEDGSLAELNRPKGKETLLFLTRKITDKSCNMSQPTVETGTNAVPAPNLPATPTDMGKFISGAGMLKKILSLMAFFMAFMTVMVVLFIYMNNTAMRHYQFQVNMSRDYELLEVKQDDPELIVYIRQMHLRPVKEMQGEYMDVYNDTPAEDLGYVLNLLNNKSEGVFVEAGAYNDGKTSETAWLEKKLNWKGLLIQPDPRHYFNLKKHDRERSQAIHGCLSPSPYPKEVSFHQGDRDGVKINSIHSNSIIDDSDIFNTRVKCFPLYSLLLAMNVTAIDYLCLKTGGTELQVLETIPFDRVVIKVINIHLQNKDVEKDTIKKFLATKNYLFAQHIKESYIFFLNRKRRLDTKIDTEAL
;
A
#
# COMPACT_ATOMS: atom_id res chain seq x y z
N MET A 1 18.74 -18.01 47.69
CA MET A 1 19.52 -16.84 48.18
C MET A 1 19.97 -16.07 46.94
N ARG A 2 19.79 -14.75 46.83
CA ARG A 2 20.57 -13.68 47.49
C ARG A 2 22.09 -13.85 47.25
N THR A 3 22.83 -12.91 46.65
CA THR A 3 22.45 -11.63 45.99
C THR A 3 23.56 -11.23 45.01
N LEU A 4 23.21 -10.82 43.78
CA LEU A 4 23.99 -9.86 42.99
C LEU A 4 23.09 -9.28 41.88
N PHE A 5 22.64 -8.05 42.10
CA PHE A 5 21.72 -7.25 41.30
C PHE A 5 22.18 -5.80 41.47
N VAL A 6 21.97 -4.90 40.49
CA VAL A 6 22.57 -3.54 40.43
C VAL A 6 24.10 -3.62 40.18
N VAL A 7 24.76 -2.87 39.29
CA VAL A 7 24.48 -1.69 38.42
C VAL A 7 24.47 -2.15 36.94
N ALA A 8 23.76 -1.60 35.94
CA ALA A 8 22.84 -0.45 35.79
C ALA A 8 21.65 -0.81 34.88
N THR A 9 20.70 0.12 34.70
CA THR A 9 19.71 0.14 33.61
C THR A 9 19.45 1.57 33.16
N GLU A 10 20.02 2.04 32.04
CA GLU A 10 19.64 3.34 31.46
C GLU A 10 20.01 3.48 29.97
N HIS A 11 19.00 3.44 29.09
CA HIS A 11 18.80 4.36 27.96
C HIS A 11 17.56 3.95 27.15
N ALA A 12 16.39 4.44 27.57
CA ALA A 12 15.17 4.40 26.78
C ALA A 12 14.87 5.79 26.19
N SER A 13 14.30 5.80 24.99
CA SER A 13 13.50 6.88 24.37
C SER A 13 13.91 8.34 24.63
N LYS A 14 14.59 8.97 23.66
CA LYS A 14 14.63 10.45 23.55
C LYS A 14 14.92 10.99 22.14
N ILE A 15 14.16 10.54 21.14
CA ILE A 15 13.97 11.31 19.89
C ILE A 15 12.66 12.08 20.04
N GLY A 16 12.72 13.21 20.74
CA GLY A 16 11.58 14.11 20.91
C GLY A 16 11.42 14.97 19.66
N LEU A 17 10.33 14.78 18.92
CA LEU A 17 9.96 15.62 17.78
C LEU A 17 9.45 16.99 18.29
N SER A 18 10.36 17.91 18.58
CA SER A 18 10.02 19.23 19.11
C SER A 18 9.44 20.13 18.01
N LEU A 19 8.12 20.25 17.98
CA LEU A 19 7.40 21.28 17.25
C LEU A 19 7.89 22.67 17.69
N LEU A 20 8.49 23.43 16.77
CA LEU A 20 8.65 24.87 16.90
C LEU A 20 7.84 25.56 15.80
N LYS A 21 6.61 25.93 16.15
CA LYS A 21 5.86 26.96 15.42
C LYS A 21 6.69 28.24 15.46
N LYS A 22 7.00 28.81 14.30
CA LYS A 22 7.50 30.18 14.19
C LYS A 22 6.54 30.99 13.34
N GLU A 23 5.98 32.03 13.93
CA GLU A 23 5.39 33.14 13.20
C GLU A 23 6.50 34.05 12.66
N ASP A 24 6.11 35.03 11.85
CA ASP A 24 6.94 35.99 11.13
C ASP A 24 7.78 35.41 9.97
N GLY A 25 7.53 35.90 8.76
CA GLY A 25 8.05 35.36 7.51
C GLY A 25 9.18 36.19 6.88
N SER A 26 10.25 35.50 6.48
CA SER A 26 11.25 36.00 5.53
C SER A 26 11.94 34.83 4.83
N LEU A 27 12.16 34.92 3.52
CA LEU A 27 12.94 33.92 2.76
C LEU A 27 14.42 33.90 3.18
N ALA A 28 15.01 32.71 3.15
CA ALA A 28 16.47 32.51 3.13
C ALA A 28 16.81 31.25 2.32
N GLU A 29 17.74 31.36 1.38
CA GLU A 29 18.19 30.25 0.53
C GLU A 29 19.11 29.30 1.30
N LEU A 30 18.96 27.98 1.13
CA LEU A 30 19.86 26.99 1.70
C LEU A 30 20.89 26.50 0.67
N ASN A 31 22.06 27.13 0.67
CA ASN A 31 23.19 26.75 -0.20
C ASN A 31 23.73 25.34 0.11
N ARG A 32 24.09 24.58 -0.94
CA ARG A 32 24.77 23.28 -0.80
C ARG A 32 26.27 23.45 -0.55
N PRO A 33 26.86 22.84 0.50
CA PRO A 33 28.30 22.64 0.56
C PRO A 33 28.74 21.51 -0.39
N LYS A 34 29.83 21.74 -1.14
CA LYS A 34 30.61 20.68 -1.79
C LYS A 34 31.79 20.31 -0.88
N GLY A 35 32.13 19.03 -0.76
CA GLY A 35 33.33 18.59 -0.04
C GLY A 35 33.69 17.15 -0.38
N LYS A 36 34.95 16.92 -0.75
CA LYS A 36 35.61 15.61 -0.76
C LYS A 36 36.64 15.62 0.38
N GLU A 37 37.00 14.45 0.93
CA GLU A 37 38.36 13.91 0.72
C GLU A 37 38.59 12.49 1.28
N THR A 38 39.41 11.76 0.51
CA THR A 38 40.50 10.85 0.89
C THR A 38 40.42 9.97 2.14
N LEU A 39 40.53 8.65 1.93
CA LEU A 39 40.76 7.62 2.95
C LEU A 39 42.06 6.86 2.62
N LEU A 40 43.06 6.86 3.52
CA LEU A 40 44.30 6.08 3.36
C LEU A 40 44.94 5.66 4.70
N PHE A 41 45.55 4.46 4.67
CA PHE A 41 46.53 3.87 5.60
C PHE A 41 46.28 3.89 7.13
N LEU A 42 46.26 2.68 7.72
CA LEU A 42 47.49 2.13 8.33
C LEU A 42 47.40 0.62 8.63
N THR A 43 48.45 -0.12 8.27
CA THR A 43 48.70 -1.51 8.72
C THR A 43 50.19 -1.70 8.99
N ARG A 44 50.57 -2.27 10.13
CA ARG A 44 51.95 -2.78 10.33
C ARG A 44 52.02 -3.92 11.35
N LYS A 45 52.80 -4.96 11.01
CA LYS A 45 53.21 -6.03 11.93
C LYS A 45 54.30 -5.52 12.88
N ILE A 46 54.40 -6.15 14.06
CA ILE A 46 55.66 -6.36 14.79
C ILE A 46 55.72 -7.85 15.18
N THR A 47 56.92 -8.42 15.24
CA THR A 47 57.22 -9.83 15.51
C THR A 47 58.20 -9.98 16.66
N ASP A 48 58.31 -11.19 17.21
CA ASP A 48 59.06 -11.53 18.43
C ASP A 48 60.55 -11.16 18.42
N LYS A 49 61.07 -10.94 19.64
CA LYS A 49 62.40 -11.38 20.09
C LYS A 49 62.46 -11.42 21.61
N SER A 50 62.98 -12.50 22.17
CA SER A 50 63.42 -12.61 23.56
C SER A 50 64.78 -13.32 23.61
N CYS A 51 65.58 -13.07 24.65
CA CYS A 51 66.97 -13.51 24.73
C CYS A 51 67.27 -14.24 26.06
N ASN A 52 68.24 -15.16 26.04
CA ASN A 52 68.67 -15.97 27.18
C ASN A 52 69.89 -15.36 27.88
N MET A 53 70.01 -15.49 29.21
CA MET A 53 71.32 -15.47 29.88
C MET A 53 71.37 -16.07 31.31
N SER A 54 72.44 -16.85 31.56
CA SER A 54 73.20 -17.09 32.82
C SER A 54 72.61 -17.75 34.10
N GLN A 55 73.36 -18.76 34.58
CA GLN A 55 73.47 -19.39 35.94
C GLN A 55 74.39 -18.52 36.88
N PRO A 56 74.95 -18.91 38.08
CA PRO A 56 75.10 -20.22 38.83
C PRO A 56 74.85 -20.13 40.38
N THR A 57 75.24 -20.99 41.35
CA THR A 57 76.03 -22.27 41.51
C THR A 57 75.64 -22.99 42.85
N VAL A 58 76.24 -24.18 43.15
CA VAL A 58 76.37 -24.91 44.48
C VAL A 58 75.08 -25.35 45.22
N GLU A 59 75.05 -26.31 46.17
CA GLU A 59 76.00 -27.33 46.73
C GLU A 59 75.51 -28.79 46.41
N THR A 60 76.11 -29.97 46.65
CA THR A 60 77.14 -30.61 47.55
C THR A 60 76.66 -31.20 48.92
N GLY A 61 77.09 -32.45 49.24
CA GLY A 61 76.76 -33.19 50.50
C GLY A 61 76.62 -34.74 50.43
N THR A 62 77.75 -35.46 50.47
CA THR A 62 78.09 -36.85 50.96
C THR A 62 77.06 -37.76 51.72
N ASN A 63 77.15 -39.11 51.84
CA ASN A 63 78.04 -40.20 51.30
C ASN A 63 77.49 -41.65 51.58
N ALA A 64 78.02 -42.64 50.82
CA ALA A 64 78.15 -44.10 51.11
C ALA A 64 76.92 -45.07 51.04
N VAL A 65 77.18 -46.31 50.56
CA VAL A 65 76.22 -47.40 50.18
C VAL A 65 76.92 -48.78 50.25
N PRO A 66 76.34 -49.86 50.84
CA PRO A 66 76.13 -51.13 50.07
C PRO A 66 75.06 -52.16 50.56
N ALA A 67 74.75 -53.14 49.68
CA ALA A 67 74.42 -54.58 49.91
C ALA A 67 73.05 -55.05 50.50
N PRO A 68 72.55 -56.27 50.12
CA PRO A 68 72.59 -56.88 48.79
C PRO A 68 71.33 -57.69 48.31
N ASN A 69 71.13 -57.72 46.98
CA ASN A 69 70.68 -58.85 46.13
C ASN A 69 69.24 -59.47 46.12
N LEU A 70 68.62 -59.34 44.94
CA LEU A 70 67.74 -60.29 44.19
C LEU A 70 66.31 -60.63 44.67
N PRO A 71 65.39 -61.04 43.77
CA PRO A 71 65.36 -60.93 42.29
C PRO A 71 64.14 -60.12 41.76
N ALA A 72 64.07 -59.92 40.44
CA ALA A 72 63.01 -59.12 39.81
C ALA A 72 61.70 -59.89 39.56
N THR A 73 60.57 -59.18 39.55
CA THR A 73 59.29 -59.65 38.98
C THR A 73 58.57 -58.47 38.32
N PRO A 74 58.33 -58.48 36.98
CA PRO A 74 57.77 -57.33 36.27
C PRO A 74 56.24 -57.34 36.27
N THR A 75 55.61 -56.77 37.30
CA THR A 75 54.20 -56.35 37.21
C THR A 75 54.10 -55.02 36.46
N ASP A 76 54.03 -55.06 35.12
CA ASP A 76 53.64 -53.90 34.32
C ASP A 76 52.15 -53.60 34.50
N MET A 77 51.84 -52.95 35.62
CA MET A 77 50.55 -52.28 35.87
C MET A 77 50.70 -50.77 35.61
N GLY A 78 51.55 -50.39 34.64
CA GLY A 78 52.04 -49.02 34.44
C GLY A 78 51.50 -48.27 33.22
N LYS A 79 50.64 -48.90 32.40
CA LYS A 79 50.15 -48.32 31.13
C LYS A 79 48.68 -47.88 31.14
N PHE A 80 48.35 -46.91 31.99
CA PHE A 80 47.04 -46.22 31.92
C PHE A 80 47.08 -44.68 31.99
N ILE A 81 48.25 -44.06 31.72
CA ILE A 81 48.41 -42.59 31.70
C ILE A 81 48.98 -42.10 30.34
N SER A 82 48.22 -42.31 29.27
CA SER A 82 48.43 -41.64 27.96
C SER A 82 47.17 -40.96 27.42
N GLY A 83 45.98 -41.50 27.74
CA GLY A 83 44.70 -40.98 27.25
C GLY A 83 44.35 -39.55 27.70
N ALA A 84 44.81 -39.10 28.87
CA ALA A 84 44.39 -37.83 29.47
C ALA A 84 44.69 -36.58 28.61
N GLY A 85 45.82 -36.57 27.87
CA GLY A 85 46.16 -35.48 26.96
C GLY A 85 45.32 -35.48 25.68
N MET A 86 44.98 -36.66 25.17
CA MET A 86 44.11 -36.83 23.99
C MET A 86 42.66 -36.51 24.34
N LEU A 87 42.16 -37.00 25.47
CA LEU A 87 40.82 -36.66 25.99
C LEU A 87 40.62 -35.16 26.19
N LYS A 88 41.61 -34.43 26.75
CA LYS A 88 41.52 -32.97 26.88
C LYS A 88 41.46 -32.25 25.52
N LYS A 89 42.21 -32.72 24.51
CA LYS A 89 42.15 -32.17 23.15
C LYS A 89 40.81 -32.46 22.46
N ILE A 90 40.30 -33.69 22.57
CA ILE A 90 38.99 -34.09 22.04
C ILE A 90 37.87 -33.30 22.74
N LEU A 91 37.90 -33.17 24.06
CA LEU A 91 36.92 -32.39 24.82
C LEU A 91 36.91 -30.91 24.43
N SER A 92 38.08 -30.29 24.22
CA SER A 92 38.20 -28.92 23.72
C SER A 92 37.62 -28.76 22.30
N LEU A 93 37.90 -29.73 21.42
CA LEU A 93 37.36 -29.73 20.06
C LEU A 93 35.85 -29.95 20.01
N MET A 94 35.31 -30.85 20.86
CA MET A 94 33.87 -31.07 21.02
C MET A 94 33.19 -29.83 21.61
N ALA A 95 33.80 -29.15 22.59
CA ALA A 95 33.29 -27.90 23.12
C ALA A 95 33.23 -26.79 22.04
N PHE A 96 34.26 -26.69 21.19
CA PHE A 96 34.27 -25.77 20.05
C PHE A 96 33.15 -26.09 19.04
N PHE A 97 32.97 -27.36 18.66
CA PHE A 97 31.89 -27.74 17.74
C PHE A 97 30.51 -27.56 18.35
N MET A 98 30.32 -27.85 19.64
CA MET A 98 29.05 -27.56 20.33
C MET A 98 28.74 -26.07 20.34
N ALA A 99 29.73 -25.22 20.67
CA ALA A 99 29.58 -23.77 20.60
C ALA A 99 29.22 -23.30 19.18
N PHE A 100 29.96 -23.76 18.17
CA PHE A 100 29.69 -23.46 16.76
C PHE A 100 28.27 -23.88 16.33
N MET A 101 27.84 -25.09 16.67
CA MET A 101 26.49 -25.58 16.36
C MET A 101 25.41 -24.76 17.07
N THR A 102 25.59 -24.37 18.33
CA THR A 102 24.63 -23.47 19.01
C THR A 102 24.54 -22.09 18.34
N VAL A 103 25.66 -21.51 17.91
CA VAL A 103 25.66 -20.24 17.18
C VAL A 103 24.99 -20.38 15.82
N MET A 104 25.26 -21.45 15.06
CA MET A 104 24.59 -21.73 13.78
C MET A 104 23.07 -21.91 13.94
N VAL A 105 22.63 -22.64 14.98
CA VAL A 105 21.19 -22.83 15.27
C VAL A 105 20.53 -21.51 15.68
N VAL A 106 21.18 -20.69 16.51
CA VAL A 106 20.67 -19.35 16.89
C VAL A 106 20.58 -18.41 15.68
N LEU A 107 21.58 -18.41 14.79
CA LEU A 107 21.55 -17.63 13.56
C LEU A 107 20.46 -18.11 12.60
N PHE A 108 20.28 -19.42 12.44
CA PHE A 108 19.21 -20.00 11.61
C PHE A 108 17.82 -19.62 12.15
N ILE A 109 17.61 -19.74 13.47
CA ILE A 109 16.36 -19.31 14.13
C ILE A 109 16.15 -17.79 13.98
N TYR A 110 17.20 -16.98 14.13
CA TYR A 110 17.13 -15.53 13.95
C TYR A 110 16.75 -15.15 12.51
N MET A 111 17.41 -15.73 11.51
CA MET A 111 17.11 -15.50 10.09
C MET A 111 15.68 -15.96 9.76
N ASN A 112 15.26 -17.14 10.20
CA ASN A 112 13.91 -17.65 9.96
C ASN A 112 12.84 -16.77 10.66
N ASN A 113 13.06 -16.35 11.91
CA ASN A 113 12.16 -15.42 12.60
C ASN A 113 12.10 -14.03 11.92
N THR A 114 13.22 -13.58 11.33
CA THR A 114 13.28 -12.32 10.59
C THR A 114 12.51 -12.44 9.27
N ALA A 115 12.72 -13.51 8.52
CA ALA A 115 11.96 -13.82 7.30
C ALA A 115 10.46 -13.96 7.58
N MET A 116 10.07 -14.69 8.63
CA MET A 116 8.67 -14.83 9.06
C MET A 116 8.04 -13.49 9.46
N ARG A 117 8.79 -12.58 10.11
CA ARG A 117 8.31 -11.22 10.41
C ARG A 117 8.13 -10.37 9.16
N HIS A 118 9.05 -10.43 8.19
CA HIS A 118 8.89 -9.73 6.91
C HIS A 118 7.70 -10.29 6.11
N TYR A 119 7.52 -11.61 6.09
CA TYR A 119 6.35 -12.25 5.47
C TYR A 119 5.04 -11.83 6.15
N GLN A 120 4.97 -11.86 7.48
CA GLN A 120 3.80 -11.39 8.24
C GLN A 120 3.51 -9.90 7.99
N PHE A 121 4.54 -9.06 7.91
CA PHE A 121 4.40 -7.65 7.55
C PHE A 121 3.85 -7.47 6.14
N GLN A 122 4.41 -8.17 5.14
CA GLN A 122 3.92 -8.14 3.75
C GLN A 122 2.45 -8.59 3.66
N VAL A 123 2.09 -9.72 4.27
CA VAL A 123 0.70 -10.23 4.30
C VAL A 123 -0.26 -9.25 4.99
N ASN A 124 0.16 -8.60 6.08
CA ASN A 124 -0.68 -7.62 6.77
C ASN A 124 -0.84 -6.30 5.98
N MET A 125 0.14 -5.96 5.13
CA MET A 125 0.10 -4.80 4.24
C MET A 125 -0.63 -5.06 2.92
N SER A 126 -0.67 -6.31 2.42
CA SER A 126 -1.37 -6.69 1.18
C SER A 126 -2.81 -7.16 1.39
N ARG A 127 -3.20 -7.53 2.61
CA ARG A 127 -4.57 -7.98 2.90
C ARG A 127 -5.61 -6.89 2.64
N ASP A 128 -6.50 -7.13 1.67
CA ASP A 128 -7.69 -6.32 1.44
C ASP A 128 -8.65 -6.39 2.65
N TYR A 129 -9.27 -5.26 3.02
CA TYR A 129 -10.21 -5.14 4.14
C TYR A 129 -11.62 -4.87 3.61
N GLU A 130 -12.56 -5.75 3.93
CA GLU A 130 -13.98 -5.58 3.58
C GLU A 130 -14.80 -5.26 4.84
N LEU A 131 -15.51 -4.13 4.84
CA LEU A 131 -16.26 -3.63 5.99
C LEU A 131 -17.72 -4.11 5.93
N LEU A 132 -17.91 -5.44 5.90
CA LEU A 132 -19.18 -6.12 5.60
C LEU A 132 -20.39 -5.64 6.42
N GLU A 133 -20.16 -5.20 7.66
CA GLU A 133 -21.20 -4.75 8.59
C GLU A 133 -21.63 -3.29 8.35
N VAL A 134 -20.85 -2.51 7.58
CA VAL A 134 -21.10 -1.09 7.31
C VAL A 134 -21.95 -0.94 6.04
N LYS A 135 -23.21 -0.51 6.22
CA LYS A 135 -24.17 -0.33 5.14
C LYS A 135 -23.86 0.90 4.26
N GLN A 136 -24.34 0.88 3.02
CA GLN A 136 -24.17 2.01 2.09
C GLN A 136 -24.76 3.34 2.60
N ASP A 137 -25.81 3.27 3.42
CA ASP A 137 -26.57 4.38 4.00
C ASP A 137 -26.22 4.64 5.47
N ASP A 138 -25.12 4.06 5.97
CA ASP A 138 -24.67 4.25 7.35
C ASP A 138 -24.31 5.73 7.66
N PRO A 139 -24.87 6.35 8.72
CA PRO A 139 -24.61 7.76 9.03
C PRO A 139 -23.16 8.08 9.37
N GLU A 140 -22.44 7.17 10.05
CA GLU A 140 -21.04 7.39 10.42
C GLU A 140 -20.14 7.31 9.18
N LEU A 141 -20.40 6.35 8.28
CA LEU A 141 -19.76 6.28 6.96
C LEU A 141 -19.98 7.57 6.14
N ILE A 142 -21.21 8.08 6.09
CA ILE A 142 -21.55 9.29 5.35
C ILE A 142 -20.82 10.52 5.93
N VAL A 143 -20.75 10.64 7.25
CA VAL A 143 -20.00 11.70 7.94
C VAL A 143 -18.49 11.55 7.69
N TYR A 144 -17.94 10.34 7.79
CA TYR A 144 -16.54 10.03 7.53
C TYR A 144 -16.13 10.39 6.09
N ILE A 145 -16.91 9.99 5.09
CA ILE A 145 -16.67 10.37 3.68
C ILE A 145 -16.69 11.90 3.55
N ARG A 146 -17.69 12.58 4.13
CA ARG A 146 -17.87 14.03 4.01
C ARG A 146 -16.77 14.85 4.69
N GLN A 147 -16.22 14.38 5.82
CA GLN A 147 -15.17 15.09 6.56
C GLN A 147 -13.75 14.73 6.11
N MET A 148 -13.50 13.47 5.78
CA MET A 148 -12.14 12.97 5.52
C MET A 148 -11.81 12.86 4.03
N HIS A 149 -12.77 12.52 3.17
CA HIS A 149 -12.52 12.14 1.78
C HIS A 149 -12.99 13.17 0.75
N LEU A 150 -14.19 13.75 0.91
CA LEU A 150 -14.69 14.81 0.01
C LEU A 150 -13.86 16.09 0.16
N ARG A 151 -12.95 16.36 -0.78
CA ARG A 151 -12.14 17.58 -0.81
C ARG A 151 -12.56 18.49 -1.98
N PRO A 152 -12.66 19.82 -1.80
CA PRO A 152 -12.87 20.72 -2.93
C PRO A 152 -11.69 20.66 -3.90
N VAL A 153 -11.95 20.74 -5.20
CA VAL A 153 -10.88 20.71 -6.23
C VAL A 153 -10.39 22.13 -6.49
N LYS A 154 -9.65 22.62 -5.50
CA LYS A 154 -8.88 23.87 -5.52
C LYS A 154 -7.51 23.60 -4.90
N GLU A 155 -6.49 24.26 -5.44
CA GLU A 155 -5.11 24.27 -4.93
C GLU A 155 -4.65 25.72 -4.78
N MET A 156 -3.62 25.95 -3.96
CA MET A 156 -3.04 27.29 -3.79
C MET A 156 -1.87 27.47 -4.76
N GLN A 157 -1.82 28.62 -5.42
CA GLN A 157 -0.65 29.15 -6.16
C GLN A 157 -0.21 28.32 -7.39
N GLY A 158 -0.95 28.47 -8.50
CA GLY A 158 -0.51 28.07 -9.83
C GLY A 158 -1.63 28.18 -10.87
N GLU A 159 -1.44 28.99 -11.91
CA GLU A 159 -2.42 29.13 -13.00
C GLU A 159 -2.24 28.00 -14.03
N TYR A 160 -2.76 26.81 -13.73
CA TYR A 160 -2.72 25.68 -14.66
C TYR A 160 -3.75 25.86 -15.78
N MET A 161 -3.28 26.41 -16.90
CA MET A 161 -4.10 26.63 -18.09
C MET A 161 -4.38 25.31 -18.83
N ASP A 162 -5.56 24.74 -18.57
CA ASP A 162 -6.11 23.66 -19.41
C ASP A 162 -6.24 24.12 -20.86
N VAL A 163 -5.42 23.55 -21.76
CA VAL A 163 -5.66 23.66 -23.20
C VAL A 163 -6.94 22.89 -23.51
N TYR A 164 -7.99 23.60 -23.91
CA TYR A 164 -9.34 23.07 -23.94
C TYR A 164 -10.07 23.42 -25.24
N ASN A 165 -10.70 22.42 -25.87
CA ASN A 165 -11.49 22.60 -27.09
C ASN A 165 -12.85 23.23 -26.73
N ASP A 166 -13.29 24.25 -27.47
CA ASP A 166 -14.63 24.82 -27.27
C ASP A 166 -15.74 23.79 -27.55
N THR A 167 -15.52 22.88 -28.48
CA THR A 167 -16.43 21.76 -28.78
C THR A 167 -16.27 20.61 -27.78
N PRO A 168 -17.38 20.00 -27.31
CA PRO A 168 -17.32 18.80 -26.49
C PRO A 168 -16.84 17.60 -27.30
N ALA A 169 -16.42 16.54 -26.61
CA ALA A 169 -16.24 15.23 -27.22
C ALA A 169 -17.57 14.71 -27.82
N GLU A 170 -17.46 13.84 -28.82
CA GLU A 170 -18.59 13.30 -29.61
C GLU A 170 -19.65 12.58 -28.75
N ASP A 171 -19.20 11.77 -27.80
CA ASP A 171 -20.02 11.08 -26.81
C ASP A 171 -20.63 12.03 -25.79
N LEU A 172 -19.86 13.00 -25.30
CA LEU A 172 -20.39 14.05 -24.42
C LEU A 172 -21.44 14.93 -25.11
N GLY A 173 -21.25 15.25 -26.40
CA GLY A 173 -22.25 15.93 -27.22
C GLY A 173 -23.55 15.12 -27.37
N TYR A 174 -23.45 13.80 -27.49
CA TYR A 174 -24.60 12.89 -27.49
C TYR A 174 -25.31 12.86 -26.12
N VAL A 175 -24.56 12.81 -25.01
CA VAL A 175 -25.08 12.92 -23.63
C VAL A 175 -25.82 14.25 -23.42
N LEU A 176 -25.26 15.36 -23.92
CA LEU A 176 -25.89 16.68 -23.84
C LEU A 176 -27.21 16.74 -24.63
N ASN A 177 -27.27 16.12 -25.80
CA ASN A 177 -28.51 16.03 -26.59
C ASN A 177 -29.61 15.25 -25.83
N LEU A 178 -29.28 14.08 -25.24
CA LEU A 178 -30.20 13.32 -24.38
C LEU A 178 -30.73 14.12 -23.18
N LEU A 179 -29.92 15.08 -22.69
CA LEU A 179 -30.25 15.96 -21.58
C LEU A 179 -30.81 17.33 -22.02
N ASN A 180 -31.13 17.52 -23.31
CA ASN A 180 -31.63 18.75 -23.90
C ASN A 180 -30.74 19.98 -23.61
N ASN A 181 -29.41 19.78 -23.66
CA ASN A 181 -28.39 20.79 -23.36
C ASN A 181 -28.52 21.46 -21.98
N LYS A 182 -29.03 20.72 -20.98
CA LYS A 182 -29.21 21.21 -19.60
C LYS A 182 -27.93 21.89 -19.05
N SER A 183 -28.07 23.11 -18.56
CA SER A 183 -27.13 23.77 -17.64
C SER A 183 -27.36 23.36 -16.18
N GLU A 184 -26.37 23.59 -15.32
CA GLU A 184 -26.47 23.37 -13.86
C GLU A 184 -26.85 21.92 -13.49
N GLY A 185 -26.26 20.96 -14.21
CA GLY A 185 -26.38 19.55 -13.91
C GLY A 185 -25.48 19.09 -12.75
N VAL A 186 -25.81 17.92 -12.22
CA VAL A 186 -24.95 17.20 -11.27
C VAL A 186 -24.36 15.97 -11.96
N PHE A 187 -23.04 15.81 -11.91
CA PHE A 187 -22.34 14.64 -12.43
C PHE A 187 -21.56 13.85 -11.37
N VAL A 188 -21.23 12.60 -11.70
CA VAL A 188 -20.14 11.83 -11.07
C VAL A 188 -19.25 11.25 -12.17
N GLU A 189 -17.93 11.34 -12.01
CA GLU A 189 -16.92 10.77 -12.91
C GLU A 189 -15.99 9.85 -12.11
N ALA A 190 -16.06 8.55 -12.36
CA ALA A 190 -15.09 7.57 -11.86
C ALA A 190 -13.96 7.38 -12.88
N GLY A 191 -12.71 7.34 -12.42
CA GLY A 191 -11.53 7.29 -13.30
C GLY A 191 -11.15 8.66 -13.88
N ALA A 192 -11.44 9.74 -13.15
CA ALA A 192 -11.27 11.11 -13.60
C ALA A 192 -9.80 11.54 -13.73
N TYR A 193 -9.43 12.07 -14.91
CA TYR A 193 -8.05 12.34 -15.36
C TYR A 193 -7.15 11.10 -15.44
N ASN A 194 -6.32 10.98 -16.48
CA ASN A 194 -5.25 9.97 -16.52
C ASN A 194 -4.09 10.43 -17.43
N ASP A 195 -3.08 9.55 -17.63
CA ASP A 195 -1.90 9.87 -18.44
C ASP A 195 -2.27 10.33 -19.86
N GLY A 196 -2.12 11.64 -20.10
CA GLY A 196 -2.39 12.27 -21.40
C GLY A 196 -3.86 12.56 -21.72
N LYS A 197 -4.82 12.39 -20.78
CA LYS A 197 -6.23 12.80 -20.99
C LYS A 197 -6.76 13.67 -19.85
N THR A 198 -7.46 14.74 -20.23
CA THR A 198 -8.29 15.55 -19.33
C THR A 198 -9.56 14.79 -18.92
N SER A 199 -10.20 15.23 -17.84
CA SER A 199 -11.50 14.73 -17.38
C SER A 199 -12.62 15.07 -18.37
N GLU A 200 -13.54 14.12 -18.59
CA GLU A 200 -14.67 14.29 -19.52
C GLU A 200 -15.64 15.39 -19.04
N THR A 201 -15.86 15.48 -17.73
CA THR A 201 -16.81 16.43 -17.14
C THR A 201 -16.29 17.86 -17.05
N ALA A 202 -15.01 18.11 -17.36
CA ALA A 202 -14.42 19.45 -17.40
C ALA A 202 -15.18 20.40 -18.35
N TRP A 203 -15.73 19.88 -19.47
CA TRP A 203 -16.57 20.67 -20.38
C TRP A 203 -17.83 21.19 -19.67
N LEU A 204 -18.56 20.27 -19.00
CA LEU A 204 -19.85 20.53 -18.36
C LEU A 204 -19.73 21.61 -17.28
N GLU A 205 -18.66 21.53 -16.49
CA GLU A 205 -18.38 22.49 -15.43
C GLU A 205 -18.05 23.87 -15.99
N LYS A 206 -17.11 23.96 -16.94
CA LYS A 206 -16.61 25.24 -17.49
C LYS A 206 -17.58 25.92 -18.47
N LYS A 207 -18.38 25.16 -19.23
CA LYS A 207 -19.29 25.69 -20.27
C LYS A 207 -20.76 25.74 -19.87
N LEU A 208 -21.21 24.90 -18.93
CA LEU A 208 -22.63 24.78 -18.55
C LEU A 208 -22.91 24.95 -17.04
N ASN A 209 -21.93 25.42 -16.25
CA ASN A 209 -22.08 25.67 -14.81
C ASN A 209 -22.46 24.42 -13.99
N TRP A 210 -22.12 23.21 -14.47
CA TRP A 210 -22.36 21.96 -13.73
C TRP A 210 -21.46 21.83 -12.50
N LYS A 211 -21.88 20.96 -11.57
CA LYS A 211 -21.13 20.55 -10.37
C LYS A 211 -21.06 19.03 -10.27
N GLY A 212 -20.10 18.49 -9.52
CA GLY A 212 -20.04 17.03 -9.38
C GLY A 212 -18.96 16.48 -8.46
N LEU A 213 -18.74 15.18 -8.59
CA LEU A 213 -17.73 14.42 -7.85
C LEU A 213 -16.80 13.69 -8.83
N LEU A 214 -15.50 13.87 -8.61
CA LEU A 214 -14.43 13.17 -9.31
C LEU A 214 -13.83 12.09 -8.39
N ILE A 215 -13.71 10.86 -8.88
CA ILE A 215 -13.20 9.72 -8.12
C ILE A 215 -11.98 9.17 -8.85
N GLN A 216 -10.82 9.15 -8.18
CA GLN A 216 -9.55 8.76 -8.78
C GLN A 216 -8.69 7.96 -7.77
N PRO A 217 -8.44 6.65 -8.02
CA PRO A 217 -7.63 5.81 -7.14
C PRO A 217 -6.11 5.91 -7.34
N ASP A 218 -5.60 6.30 -8.51
CA ASP A 218 -4.14 6.49 -8.68
C ASP A 218 -3.71 7.80 -7.99
N PRO A 219 -2.75 7.77 -7.05
CA PRO A 219 -2.35 8.96 -6.31
C PRO A 219 -1.71 10.03 -7.21
N ARG A 220 -1.00 9.65 -8.27
CA ARG A 220 -0.37 10.58 -9.22
C ARG A 220 -1.45 11.30 -10.02
N HIS A 221 -2.45 10.56 -10.50
CA HIS A 221 -3.58 11.14 -11.23
C HIS A 221 -4.48 11.99 -10.32
N TYR A 222 -4.67 11.61 -9.06
CA TYR A 222 -5.37 12.44 -8.07
C TYR A 222 -4.60 13.73 -7.72
N PHE A 223 -3.29 13.67 -7.49
CA PHE A 223 -2.47 14.86 -7.30
C PHE A 223 -2.34 15.70 -8.59
N ASN A 224 -2.55 15.12 -9.78
CA ASN A 224 -2.65 15.91 -11.00
C ASN A 224 -4.01 16.60 -11.11
N LEU A 225 -5.12 15.84 -10.96
CA LEU A 225 -6.51 16.31 -10.88
C LEU A 225 -6.62 17.55 -9.96
N LYS A 226 -5.98 17.51 -8.80
CA LYS A 226 -5.97 18.60 -7.80
C LYS A 226 -5.40 19.93 -8.28
N LYS A 227 -4.54 19.95 -9.32
CA LYS A 227 -3.95 21.16 -9.92
C LYS A 227 -4.88 21.85 -10.92
N HIS A 228 -5.87 21.15 -11.46
CA HIS A 228 -6.81 21.71 -12.41
C HIS A 228 -7.90 22.49 -11.65
N ASP A 229 -8.21 23.70 -12.10
CA ASP A 229 -9.28 24.48 -11.50
C ASP A 229 -10.66 23.89 -11.82
N ARG A 230 -11.32 23.38 -10.78
CA ARG A 230 -12.60 22.66 -10.83
C ARG A 230 -13.45 23.08 -9.61
N GLU A 231 -13.67 24.40 -9.48
CA GLU A 231 -14.30 25.05 -8.33
C GLU A 231 -15.66 24.47 -7.88
N ARG A 232 -16.43 23.91 -8.81
CA ARG A 232 -17.77 23.35 -8.56
C ARG A 232 -17.73 21.86 -8.26
N SER A 233 -16.54 21.25 -8.30
CA SER A 233 -16.35 19.83 -8.07
C SER A 233 -15.66 19.52 -6.74
N GLN A 234 -16.09 18.41 -6.16
CA GLN A 234 -15.34 17.74 -5.09
C GLN A 234 -14.59 16.54 -5.69
N ALA A 235 -13.52 16.10 -5.04
CA ALA A 235 -12.82 14.90 -5.40
C ALA A 235 -12.53 14.00 -4.19
N ILE A 236 -12.37 12.71 -4.47
CA ILE A 236 -11.97 11.67 -3.53
C ILE A 236 -10.77 10.92 -4.12
N HIS A 237 -9.73 10.75 -3.31
CA HIS A 237 -8.66 9.78 -3.59
C HIS A 237 -9.14 8.39 -3.15
N GLY A 238 -9.51 7.57 -4.13
CA GLY A 238 -10.21 6.31 -3.87
C GLY A 238 -11.02 5.82 -5.06
N CYS A 239 -11.88 4.83 -4.82
CA CYS A 239 -12.57 4.05 -5.86
C CYS A 239 -14.07 3.91 -5.58
N LEU A 240 -14.81 3.41 -6.56
CA LEU A 240 -16.16 2.89 -6.34
C LEU A 240 -16.05 1.44 -5.83
N SER A 241 -16.85 1.07 -4.85
CA SER A 241 -16.90 -0.30 -4.33
C SER A 241 -17.80 -1.16 -5.23
N PRO A 242 -17.30 -2.27 -5.82
CA PRO A 242 -18.12 -3.27 -6.51
C PRO A 242 -18.87 -4.19 -5.53
N SER A 243 -19.24 -3.67 -4.35
CA SER A 243 -19.92 -4.40 -3.29
C SER A 243 -20.72 -3.41 -2.43
N PRO A 244 -21.85 -3.82 -1.81
CA PRO A 244 -22.77 -2.91 -1.10
C PRO A 244 -22.25 -2.43 0.27
N TYR A 245 -20.94 -2.38 0.46
CA TYR A 245 -20.21 -1.99 1.66
C TYR A 245 -18.86 -1.35 1.26
N PRO A 246 -18.28 -0.48 2.09
CA PRO A 246 -16.95 0.08 1.83
C PRO A 246 -15.84 -0.97 2.01
N LYS A 247 -14.73 -0.77 1.31
CA LYS A 247 -13.54 -1.65 1.40
C LYS A 247 -12.25 -0.85 1.24
N GLU A 248 -11.13 -1.39 1.72
CA GLU A 248 -9.80 -0.86 1.49
C GLU A 248 -8.95 -1.92 0.79
N VAL A 249 -8.50 -1.63 -0.43
CA VAL A 249 -7.88 -2.60 -1.34
C VAL A 249 -6.50 -2.14 -1.81
N SER A 250 -5.74 -3.04 -2.43
CA SER A 250 -4.42 -2.74 -2.99
C SER A 250 -4.52 -2.22 -4.43
N PHE A 251 -4.07 -1.00 -4.68
CA PHE A 251 -3.98 -0.43 -6.04
C PHE A 251 -2.64 -0.81 -6.69
N HIS A 252 -2.72 -1.61 -7.77
CA HIS A 252 -1.59 -2.10 -8.53
C HIS A 252 -1.32 -1.21 -9.76
N GLN A 253 -0.21 -0.48 -9.73
CA GLN A 253 0.08 0.59 -10.72
C GLN A 253 0.60 0.09 -12.08
N GLY A 254 1.02 -1.18 -12.19
CA GLY A 254 1.49 -1.78 -13.44
C GLY A 254 0.37 -2.13 -14.43
N ASP A 255 -0.85 -2.35 -13.92
CA ASP A 255 -2.03 -2.61 -14.74
C ASP A 255 -2.64 -1.29 -15.24
N ARG A 256 -2.71 -1.11 -16.56
CA ARG A 256 -3.29 0.08 -17.20
C ARG A 256 -4.82 0.15 -17.08
N ASP A 257 -5.40 -0.88 -16.48
CA ASP A 257 -6.80 -1.26 -16.59
C ASP A 257 -7.54 -1.26 -15.24
N GLY A 258 -7.00 -0.63 -14.18
CA GLY A 258 -7.78 -0.23 -12.99
C GLY A 258 -7.60 -1.05 -11.71
N VAL A 259 -8.61 -1.01 -10.83
CA VAL A 259 -8.52 -1.53 -9.46
C VAL A 259 -8.84 -3.03 -9.40
N LYS A 260 -7.80 -3.86 -9.42
CA LYS A 260 -7.94 -5.29 -9.08
C LYS A 260 -8.21 -5.48 -7.59
N ILE A 261 -9.03 -6.47 -7.27
CA ILE A 261 -9.42 -6.84 -5.89
C ILE A 261 -9.19 -8.35 -5.75
N ASN A 262 -8.72 -8.81 -4.59
CA ASN A 262 -8.42 -10.23 -4.31
C ASN A 262 -7.29 -10.85 -5.17
N SER A 263 -6.30 -10.07 -5.60
CA SER A 263 -5.09 -10.51 -6.34
C SER A 263 -4.07 -11.30 -5.49
N ILE A 264 -4.52 -12.32 -4.74
CA ILE A 264 -3.70 -13.16 -3.84
C ILE A 264 -2.85 -14.21 -4.63
N HIS A 265 -2.59 -13.97 -5.92
CA HIS A 265 -1.90 -14.95 -6.78
C HIS A 265 -0.96 -14.36 -7.85
N SER A 266 -0.14 -13.39 -7.46
CA SER A 266 1.12 -13.05 -8.15
C SER A 266 2.31 -13.72 -7.44
N ASN A 267 2.52 -15.02 -7.67
CA ASN A 267 3.76 -15.73 -7.28
C ASN A 267 4.96 -15.36 -8.21
N SER A 268 4.97 -14.14 -8.75
CA SER A 268 6.04 -13.56 -9.54
C SER A 268 7.13 -13.02 -8.61
N ILE A 269 8.06 -13.89 -8.24
CA ILE A 269 9.25 -13.51 -7.49
C ILE A 269 10.09 -12.53 -8.33
N ILE A 270 10.24 -11.31 -7.82
CA ILE A 270 11.02 -10.18 -8.39
C ILE A 270 10.39 -9.54 -9.64
N ASP A 271 9.59 -8.51 -9.41
CA ASP A 271 9.75 -7.23 -10.11
C ASP A 271 9.81 -6.11 -9.05
N ASP A 272 10.73 -5.15 -9.20
CA ASP A 272 10.95 -4.08 -8.20
C ASP A 272 9.81 -3.03 -8.17
N SER A 273 8.85 -3.13 -9.09
CA SER A 273 7.68 -2.26 -9.16
C SER A 273 6.67 -2.45 -8.02
N ASP A 274 6.62 -3.63 -7.40
CA ASP A 274 5.63 -3.99 -6.36
C ASP A 274 5.84 -3.27 -5.00
N ILE A 275 6.95 -2.55 -4.83
CA ILE A 275 7.36 -1.93 -3.55
C ILE A 275 6.36 -0.84 -3.06
N PHE A 276 5.53 -0.27 -3.95
CA PHE A 276 4.62 0.83 -3.62
C PHE A 276 3.15 0.62 -4.05
N ASN A 277 2.64 -0.62 -3.95
CA ASN A 277 1.19 -0.87 -4.06
C ASN A 277 0.41 -0.02 -3.05
N THR A 278 -0.36 0.95 -3.56
CA THR A 278 -0.98 1.99 -2.72
C THR A 278 -2.32 1.48 -2.19
N ARG A 279 -2.56 1.57 -0.88
CA ARG A 279 -3.86 1.21 -0.31
C ARG A 279 -4.89 2.30 -0.57
N VAL A 280 -6.00 1.93 -1.20
CA VAL A 280 -7.08 2.85 -1.61
C VAL A 280 -8.41 2.42 -1.00
N LYS A 281 -9.22 3.40 -0.59
CA LYS A 281 -10.57 3.15 -0.05
C LYS A 281 -11.59 3.23 -1.17
N CYS A 282 -12.35 2.15 -1.36
CA CYS A 282 -13.49 2.11 -2.27
C CYS A 282 -14.79 2.27 -1.49
N PHE A 283 -15.66 3.16 -1.97
CA PHE A 283 -16.95 3.46 -1.36
C PHE A 283 -18.10 3.09 -2.32
N PRO A 284 -19.21 2.51 -1.84
CA PRO A 284 -20.39 2.30 -2.67
C PRO A 284 -20.91 3.64 -3.21
N LEU A 285 -21.36 3.67 -4.48
CA LEU A 285 -21.76 4.93 -5.13
C LEU A 285 -22.86 5.66 -4.33
N TYR A 286 -23.80 4.92 -3.74
CA TYR A 286 -24.88 5.52 -2.94
C TYR A 286 -24.34 6.28 -1.71
N SER A 287 -23.34 5.74 -1.01
CA SER A 287 -22.68 6.40 0.13
C SER A 287 -22.04 7.72 -0.27
N LEU A 288 -21.44 7.78 -1.46
CA LEU A 288 -20.84 9.00 -2.01
C LEU A 288 -21.90 10.05 -2.37
N LEU A 289 -23.00 9.64 -3.01
CA LEU A 289 -24.12 10.51 -3.33
C LEU A 289 -24.77 11.09 -2.06
N LEU A 290 -24.96 10.27 -1.02
CA LEU A 290 -25.44 10.71 0.30
C LEU A 290 -24.43 11.65 0.98
N ALA A 291 -23.13 11.41 0.86
CA ALA A 291 -22.10 12.33 1.37
C ALA A 291 -22.16 13.70 0.66
N MET A 292 -22.38 13.73 -0.65
CA MET A 292 -22.67 14.95 -1.44
C MET A 292 -24.04 15.59 -1.15
N ASN A 293 -24.91 14.94 -0.37
CA ASN A 293 -26.31 15.32 -0.12
C ASN A 293 -27.17 15.38 -1.42
N VAL A 294 -27.01 14.38 -2.30
CA VAL A 294 -27.85 14.19 -3.50
C VAL A 294 -28.31 12.75 -3.62
N THR A 295 -29.48 12.55 -4.23
CA THR A 295 -29.97 11.21 -4.66
C THR A 295 -30.36 11.17 -6.14
N ALA A 296 -30.37 12.33 -6.81
CA ALA A 296 -30.61 12.46 -8.24
C ALA A 296 -29.43 13.18 -8.91
N ILE A 297 -28.89 12.58 -9.97
CA ILE A 297 -27.80 13.14 -10.80
C ILE A 297 -28.17 13.09 -12.28
N ASP A 298 -27.63 14.02 -13.06
CA ASP A 298 -27.88 14.13 -14.48
C ASP A 298 -26.98 13.20 -15.31
N TYR A 299 -25.71 13.02 -14.90
CA TYR A 299 -24.73 12.21 -15.62
C TYR A 299 -23.86 11.35 -14.67
N LEU A 300 -23.71 10.07 -14.98
CA LEU A 300 -22.65 9.22 -14.44
C LEU A 300 -21.71 8.82 -15.58
N CYS A 301 -20.43 9.19 -15.49
CA CYS A 301 -19.37 8.53 -16.24
C CYS A 301 -18.75 7.45 -15.36
N LEU A 302 -18.82 6.19 -15.82
CA LEU A 302 -18.35 5.02 -15.10
C LEU A 302 -17.17 4.38 -15.84
N LYS A 303 -15.98 4.55 -15.29
CA LYS A 303 -14.72 4.01 -15.79
C LYS A 303 -13.84 3.60 -14.60
N THR A 304 -14.09 2.39 -14.13
CA THR A 304 -13.47 1.75 -12.96
C THR A 304 -12.39 0.74 -13.34
N GLY A 305 -12.50 0.14 -14.53
CA GLY A 305 -11.51 -0.79 -15.07
C GLY A 305 -11.87 -2.26 -14.83
N GLY A 306 -12.96 -2.72 -15.45
CA GLY A 306 -13.43 -4.10 -15.32
C GLY A 306 -14.21 -4.38 -14.03
N THR A 307 -14.81 -3.35 -13.41
CA THR A 307 -15.75 -3.51 -12.28
C THR A 307 -17.10 -2.81 -12.51
N GLU A 308 -17.37 -2.39 -13.75
CA GLU A 308 -18.52 -1.57 -14.14
C GLU A 308 -19.86 -2.22 -13.79
N LEU A 309 -20.03 -3.51 -14.10
CA LEU A 309 -21.25 -4.26 -13.83
C LEU A 309 -21.51 -4.37 -12.32
N GLN A 310 -20.50 -4.79 -11.57
CA GLN A 310 -20.58 -5.05 -10.14
C GLN A 310 -20.85 -3.75 -9.36
N VAL A 311 -20.26 -2.63 -9.77
CA VAL A 311 -20.59 -1.30 -9.22
C VAL A 311 -22.04 -0.92 -9.52
N LEU A 312 -22.55 -1.14 -10.74
CA LEU A 312 -23.95 -0.89 -11.09
C LEU A 312 -24.93 -1.78 -10.30
N GLU A 313 -24.55 -3.03 -10.02
CA GLU A 313 -25.33 -3.96 -9.19
C GLU A 313 -25.49 -3.49 -7.73
N THR A 314 -24.56 -2.67 -7.20
CA THR A 314 -24.71 -2.08 -5.85
C THR A 314 -25.78 -0.99 -5.76
N ILE A 315 -26.20 -0.38 -6.87
CA ILE A 315 -26.99 0.86 -6.85
C ILE A 315 -28.46 0.57 -6.49
N PRO A 316 -29.02 1.20 -5.44
CA PRO A 316 -30.46 1.16 -5.16
C PRO A 316 -31.21 2.11 -6.11
N PHE A 317 -31.52 1.65 -7.33
CA PHE A 317 -32.22 2.41 -8.38
C PHE A 317 -33.66 2.83 -8.02
N ASP A 318 -34.22 2.27 -6.95
CA ASP A 318 -35.43 2.74 -6.29
C ASP A 318 -35.20 4.10 -5.61
N ARG A 319 -34.07 4.23 -4.87
CA ARG A 319 -33.68 5.40 -4.07
C ARG A 319 -32.79 6.41 -4.81
N VAL A 320 -32.10 5.99 -5.86
CA VAL A 320 -31.15 6.79 -6.65
C VAL A 320 -31.65 6.98 -8.09
N VAL A 321 -31.52 8.18 -8.63
CA VAL A 321 -31.98 8.54 -9.99
C VAL A 321 -30.82 9.10 -10.81
N ILE A 322 -30.34 8.32 -11.78
CA ILE A 322 -29.30 8.76 -12.72
C ILE A 322 -29.97 8.98 -14.08
N LYS A 323 -29.89 10.16 -14.70
CA LYS A 323 -30.60 10.40 -15.97
C LYS A 323 -29.89 9.75 -17.18
N VAL A 324 -28.58 9.92 -17.27
CA VAL A 324 -27.73 9.29 -18.29
C VAL A 324 -26.53 8.60 -17.61
N ILE A 325 -26.24 7.37 -18.02
CA ILE A 325 -25.06 6.61 -17.62
C ILE A 325 -24.22 6.40 -18.88
N ASN A 326 -22.99 6.88 -18.90
CA ASN A 326 -21.96 6.46 -19.86
C ASN A 326 -21.01 5.46 -19.18
N ILE A 327 -20.72 4.35 -19.85
CA ILE A 327 -19.86 3.28 -19.33
C ILE A 327 -18.71 3.09 -20.32
N HIS A 328 -17.48 3.20 -19.82
CA HIS A 328 -16.29 2.99 -20.63
C HIS A 328 -15.93 1.51 -20.63
N LEU A 329 -16.17 0.81 -21.75
CA LEU A 329 -15.93 -0.63 -21.90
C LEU A 329 -14.95 -0.90 -23.05
N GLN A 330 -13.89 -1.64 -22.78
CA GLN A 330 -12.91 -2.01 -23.79
C GLN A 330 -13.49 -2.96 -24.83
N ASN A 331 -12.83 -3.08 -25.98
CA ASN A 331 -13.36 -3.88 -27.08
C ASN A 331 -13.58 -5.37 -26.75
N LYS A 332 -12.83 -5.93 -25.79
CA LYS A 332 -12.87 -7.36 -25.39
C LYS A 332 -13.86 -7.68 -24.26
N ASP A 333 -14.54 -6.70 -23.67
CA ASP A 333 -15.31 -6.92 -22.44
C ASP A 333 -16.53 -7.80 -22.69
N VAL A 334 -16.53 -8.99 -22.10
CA VAL A 334 -17.59 -10.00 -22.24
C VAL A 334 -18.89 -9.54 -21.56
N GLU A 335 -18.79 -8.67 -20.55
CA GLU A 335 -19.92 -8.19 -19.75
C GLU A 335 -20.85 -7.22 -20.48
N LYS A 336 -20.49 -6.71 -21.67
CA LYS A 336 -21.28 -5.71 -22.42
C LYS A 336 -22.76 -6.02 -22.53
N ASP A 337 -23.10 -7.26 -22.90
CA ASP A 337 -24.50 -7.66 -23.05
C ASP A 337 -25.17 -8.01 -21.71
N THR A 338 -24.40 -8.35 -20.68
CA THR A 338 -24.88 -8.47 -19.29
C THR A 338 -25.27 -7.11 -18.74
N ILE A 339 -24.40 -6.09 -18.90
CA ILE A 339 -24.65 -4.70 -18.52
C ILE A 339 -25.89 -4.15 -19.23
N LYS A 340 -26.03 -4.35 -20.56
CA LYS A 340 -27.25 -3.95 -21.30
C LYS A 340 -28.51 -4.60 -20.74
N LYS A 341 -28.48 -5.92 -20.46
CA LYS A 341 -29.62 -6.66 -19.90
C LYS A 341 -29.96 -6.18 -18.49
N PHE A 342 -28.95 -6.03 -17.62
CA PHE A 342 -29.11 -5.51 -16.26
C PHE A 342 -29.77 -4.13 -16.26
N LEU A 343 -29.21 -3.17 -17.02
CA LEU A 343 -29.73 -1.81 -17.11
C LEU A 343 -31.16 -1.76 -17.70
N ALA A 344 -31.52 -2.64 -18.62
CA ALA A 344 -32.90 -2.79 -19.10
C ALA A 344 -33.88 -3.23 -17.99
N THR A 345 -33.44 -4.03 -17.00
CA THR A 345 -34.27 -4.34 -15.81
C THR A 345 -34.46 -3.12 -14.90
N LYS A 346 -33.52 -2.17 -14.92
CA LYS A 346 -33.56 -0.92 -14.13
C LYS A 346 -34.21 0.24 -14.90
N ASN A 347 -34.95 -0.05 -15.98
CA ASN A 347 -35.62 0.91 -16.86
C ASN A 347 -34.69 1.90 -17.59
N TYR A 348 -33.43 1.53 -17.83
CA TYR A 348 -32.55 2.24 -18.76
C TYR A 348 -32.66 1.65 -20.16
N LEU A 349 -32.60 2.51 -21.16
CA LEU A 349 -32.48 2.13 -22.57
C LEU A 349 -31.05 2.41 -23.03
N PHE A 350 -30.47 1.47 -23.78
CA PHE A 350 -29.25 1.72 -24.54
C PHE A 350 -29.57 2.73 -25.65
N ALA A 351 -28.76 3.78 -25.77
CA ALA A 351 -28.94 4.82 -26.78
C ALA A 351 -27.93 4.71 -27.92
N GLN A 352 -26.63 4.65 -27.57
CA GLN A 352 -25.55 4.75 -28.55
C GLN A 352 -24.24 4.15 -28.01
N HIS A 353 -23.39 3.71 -28.94
CA HIS A 353 -22.00 3.33 -28.69
C HIS A 353 -21.07 4.21 -29.54
N ILE A 354 -20.05 4.81 -28.91
CA ILE A 354 -19.04 5.67 -29.56
C ILE A 354 -17.67 5.27 -29.00
N LYS A 355 -16.80 4.68 -29.83
CA LYS A 355 -15.45 4.22 -29.47
C LYS A 355 -15.46 3.18 -28.33
N GLU A 356 -15.22 3.59 -27.09
CA GLU A 356 -15.34 2.77 -25.87
C GLU A 356 -16.53 3.17 -24.98
N SER A 357 -17.22 4.27 -25.30
CA SER A 357 -18.34 4.83 -24.52
C SER A 357 -19.68 4.17 -24.88
N TYR A 358 -20.32 3.51 -23.91
CA TYR A 358 -21.65 2.89 -24.00
C TYR A 358 -22.67 3.75 -23.24
N ILE A 359 -23.55 4.44 -23.96
CA ILE A 359 -24.45 5.45 -23.40
C ILE A 359 -25.86 4.86 -23.19
N PHE A 360 -26.38 5.01 -21.97
CA PHE A 360 -27.71 4.58 -21.53
C PHE A 360 -28.49 5.74 -20.91
N PHE A 361 -29.82 5.77 -21.07
CA PHE A 361 -30.68 6.80 -20.50
C PHE A 361 -31.92 6.24 -19.81
N LEU A 362 -32.38 6.93 -18.76
CA LEU A 362 -33.53 6.51 -17.96
C LEU A 362 -34.85 6.72 -18.71
N ASN A 363 -35.54 5.62 -19.04
CA ASN A 363 -36.86 5.66 -19.67
C ASN A 363 -37.94 6.04 -18.64
N ARG A 364 -38.30 7.33 -18.62
CA ARG A 364 -39.29 7.86 -17.67
C ARG A 364 -40.71 7.29 -17.83
N LYS A 365 -41.10 6.78 -19.01
CA LYS A 365 -42.48 6.34 -19.28
C LYS A 365 -42.92 5.25 -18.29
N ARG A 366 -42.14 4.16 -18.19
CA ARG A 366 -42.41 3.04 -17.27
C ARG A 366 -42.52 3.39 -15.79
N ARG A 367 -41.90 4.50 -15.33
CA ARG A 367 -41.93 4.88 -13.90
C ARG A 367 -43.21 5.62 -13.49
N LEU A 368 -44.00 6.10 -14.46
CA LEU A 368 -45.35 6.62 -14.21
C LEU A 368 -46.33 5.46 -14.02
N ASP A 369 -46.32 4.51 -14.96
CA ASP A 369 -47.16 3.30 -14.94
C ASP A 369 -47.08 2.59 -13.58
N THR A 370 -45.87 2.20 -13.15
CA THR A 370 -45.65 1.50 -11.86
C THR A 370 -45.97 2.33 -10.61
N LYS A 371 -46.17 3.65 -10.72
CA LYS A 371 -46.57 4.50 -9.59
C LYS A 371 -48.09 4.63 -9.47
N ILE A 372 -48.80 4.50 -10.59
CA ILE A 372 -50.27 4.44 -10.62
C ILE A 372 -50.73 3.11 -9.99
N ASP A 373 -50.09 1.99 -10.35
CA ASP A 373 -50.39 0.66 -9.79
C ASP A 373 -50.16 0.55 -8.27
N THR A 374 -49.33 1.43 -7.68
CA THR A 374 -49.02 1.46 -6.24
C THR A 374 -49.79 2.52 -5.44
N GLU A 375 -50.65 3.30 -6.09
CA GLU A 375 -51.60 4.23 -5.44
C GLU A 375 -53.06 3.76 -5.58
N ALA A 376 -53.26 2.52 -6.07
CA ALA A 376 -54.55 1.89 -6.33
C ALA A 376 -54.80 0.61 -5.48
N LEU A 377 -54.04 0.43 -4.39
CA LEU A 377 -54.03 -0.72 -3.48
C LEU A 377 -53.91 -0.28 -2.02
#